data_AF-A0A7X7FU77-F1
#
_entry.id   AF-A0A7X7FU77-F1
#
_cell.length_a   1.000
_cell.length_b   1.000
_cell.length_c   1.000
_cell.angle_alpha   90.00
_cell.angle_beta   90.00
_cell.angle_gamma   90.00
#
_symmetry.space_group_name_H-M   'P 1'
#
loop_
_entity.id
_entity.type
_entity.pdbx_description
1 polymer ?
#
loop_
_entity_poly.entity_id
_entity_poly.type
_entity_poly.pdbx_seq_one_letter_code
_entity_poly.pdbx_strand_id
1 'polypeptide(L)'
;MKKLVLTTFVLCLIATACKDKKQERVLDMNNPFFSKPETPFHVPAFDQIKTTHYLPAFEEAMLQQKEEIEAIVNNSDDPTFENTIEALDYSGELLTTVSMVFFNMCETDNSDEMNKIAEEISPKLSAHADDINLNPDLFKKVKSVYEQKDKLSLDKEQMRLLEETYKDFVRGGANLAVEKQARFREINEELSVLSLKFSNNVLNATNAYKLIIDKEEDLAGLPSSLITAAAETANQDEATKGKWVFTIHNPSLLPFLQSADNRAKREEIWRAYSSRCNGGEFDNNEIITKIVKLRAERAQLLGYKTHADYVLEDRMAKTPKAVYDLLQQVWVPALSKSKEEAAQYQALANKEKPKFNIQPWDWRYYTEKVRKAKYDLNDEAIRPYFKLENVRDGVFMLCEKLYGLTFKENKNIPVYNPEAVAYEVIDNG
;
A
#
# COMPACT_ATOMS: atom_id res chain seq x y z
N MET A 1 -18.76 50.56 72.16
CA MET A 1 -19.42 50.71 70.85
C MET A 1 -18.43 50.40 69.75
N LYS A 2 -18.71 49.37 68.92
CA LYS A 2 -18.21 49.10 67.54
C LYS A 2 -16.67 49.03 67.33
N LYS A 3 -16.07 48.08 66.61
CA LYS A 3 -16.43 46.83 65.90
C LYS A 3 -15.08 46.27 65.37
N LEU A 4 -14.94 44.93 65.28
CA LEU A 4 -14.31 44.12 64.20
C LEU A 4 -12.99 44.63 63.55
N VAL A 5 -11.90 43.86 63.41
CA VAL A 5 -11.78 42.66 62.53
C VAL A 5 -10.54 41.82 62.90
N LEU A 6 -10.73 40.52 62.73
CA LEU A 6 -9.88 39.35 62.88
C LEU A 6 -8.85 39.20 61.74
N THR A 7 -7.60 38.81 62.00
CA THR A 7 -6.80 38.03 61.04
C THR A 7 -5.78 37.15 61.77
N THR A 8 -6.13 35.87 61.94
CA THR A 8 -5.28 34.82 62.50
C THR A 8 -4.61 34.09 61.35
N PHE A 9 -3.28 34.10 61.30
CA PHE A 9 -2.48 33.26 60.41
C PHE A 9 -2.43 31.85 61.01
N VAL A 10 -3.11 30.88 60.41
CA VAL A 10 -2.95 29.46 60.73
C VAL A 10 -2.38 28.76 59.50
N LEU A 11 -1.10 28.41 59.65
CA LEU A 11 -0.35 27.52 58.78
C LEU A 11 -0.84 26.09 59.03
N CYS A 12 -1.43 25.42 58.04
CA CYS A 12 -1.69 23.98 58.11
C CYS A 12 -1.42 23.31 56.76
N LEU A 13 -0.64 22.24 56.85
CA LEU A 13 -0.21 21.34 55.77
C LEU A 13 -1.39 20.76 54.99
N ILE A 14 -1.22 20.66 53.67
CA ILE A 14 -1.80 19.57 52.90
C ILE A 14 -0.67 18.96 52.05
N ALA A 15 -0.12 17.86 52.54
CA ALA A 15 0.60 16.89 51.73
C ALA A 15 -0.45 16.14 50.89
N THR A 16 -0.62 16.51 49.62
CA THR A 16 -1.36 15.69 48.66
C THR A 16 -0.40 14.68 48.05
N ALA A 17 -0.53 13.45 48.51
CA ALA A 17 0.01 12.26 47.87
C ALA A 17 -0.42 12.21 46.39
N CYS A 18 0.55 12.20 45.48
CA CYS A 18 0.35 11.71 44.13
C CYS A 18 0.12 10.21 44.22
N LYS A 19 -1.14 9.80 44.37
CA LYS A 19 -1.58 8.47 43.95
C LYS A 19 -1.82 8.56 42.45
N ASP A 20 -0.97 7.89 41.68
CA ASP A 20 -1.28 7.49 40.31
C ASP A 20 -2.61 6.72 40.34
N LYS A 21 -3.70 7.43 40.08
CA LYS A 21 -4.95 6.79 39.69
C LYS A 21 -4.70 6.27 38.29
N LYS A 22 -4.46 4.97 38.15
CA LYS A 22 -4.82 4.24 36.92
C LYS A 22 -6.27 4.60 36.63
N GLN A 23 -6.47 5.51 35.68
CA GLN A 23 -7.79 5.81 35.16
C GLN A 23 -8.27 4.51 34.51
N GLU A 24 -9.39 3.96 34.99
CA GLU A 24 -9.96 2.75 34.38
C GLU A 24 -10.16 3.02 32.89
N ARG A 25 -9.53 2.19 32.04
CA ARG A 25 -9.70 2.25 30.60
C ARG A 25 -11.14 1.86 30.27
N VAL A 26 -11.95 2.84 29.91
CA VAL A 26 -13.32 2.60 29.42
C VAL A 26 -13.24 2.47 27.91
N LEU A 27 -13.13 1.24 27.43
CA LEU A 27 -13.25 0.94 26.01
C LEU A 27 -14.72 1.07 25.60
N ASP A 28 -14.98 1.77 24.49
CA ASP A 28 -16.28 1.72 23.86
C ASP A 28 -16.43 0.36 23.18
N MET A 29 -17.05 -0.58 23.90
CA MET A 29 -17.28 -1.95 23.42
C MET A 29 -18.23 -2.02 22.21
N ASN A 30 -18.77 -0.89 21.74
CA ASN A 30 -19.45 -0.82 20.45
C ASN A 30 -18.47 -0.74 19.26
N ASN A 31 -17.17 -0.52 19.51
CA ASN A 31 -16.15 -0.57 18.48
C ASN A 31 -15.86 -2.05 18.11
N PRO A 32 -16.15 -2.49 16.88
CA PRO A 32 -16.05 -3.90 16.48
C PRO A 32 -14.63 -4.45 16.51
N PHE A 33 -13.60 -3.59 16.57
CA PHE A 33 -12.21 -4.03 16.71
C PHE A 33 -11.86 -4.54 18.11
N PHE A 34 -12.62 -4.15 19.15
CA PHE A 34 -12.32 -4.54 20.54
C PHE A 34 -12.94 -5.89 20.95
N SER A 35 -13.47 -6.63 19.98
CA SER A 35 -14.04 -7.95 20.18
C SER A 35 -13.67 -8.85 19.02
N LYS A 36 -13.44 -10.14 19.29
CA LYS A 36 -13.22 -11.13 18.24
C LYS A 36 -14.48 -11.23 17.36
N PRO A 37 -14.37 -11.12 16.02
CA PRO A 37 -15.54 -11.24 15.15
C PRO A 37 -16.17 -12.65 15.22
N GLU A 38 -17.49 -12.71 15.38
CA GLU A 38 -18.30 -13.94 15.33
C GLU A 38 -18.70 -14.32 13.89
N THR A 39 -18.13 -13.64 12.90
CA THR A 39 -18.31 -13.91 11.48
C THR A 39 -17.65 -15.24 11.07
N PRO A 40 -18.07 -15.85 9.95
CA PRO A 40 -17.38 -17.03 9.44
C PRO A 40 -15.88 -16.76 9.26
N PHE A 41 -15.05 -17.67 9.78
CA PHE A 41 -13.58 -17.56 9.77
C PHE A 41 -13.01 -16.32 10.48
N HIS A 42 -13.80 -15.67 11.36
CA HIS A 42 -13.41 -14.45 12.06
C HIS A 42 -13.02 -13.28 11.14
N VAL A 43 -13.57 -13.26 9.91
CA VAL A 43 -13.38 -12.16 8.97
C VAL A 43 -13.84 -10.84 9.63
N PRO A 44 -13.12 -9.72 9.46
CA PRO A 44 -13.56 -8.43 9.96
C PRO A 44 -15.03 -8.15 9.60
N ALA A 45 -15.83 -7.71 10.59
CA ALA A 45 -17.23 -7.37 10.39
C ALA A 45 -17.38 -6.05 9.62
N PHE A 46 -17.01 -6.07 8.33
CA PHE A 46 -16.95 -4.88 7.46
C PHE A 46 -18.26 -4.09 7.42
N ASP A 47 -19.40 -4.76 7.56
CA ASP A 47 -20.73 -4.17 7.64
C ASP A 47 -20.97 -3.35 8.93
N GLN A 48 -20.17 -3.56 9.97
CA GLN A 48 -20.25 -2.88 11.27
C GLN A 48 -19.13 -1.86 11.48
N ILE A 49 -18.03 -1.97 10.73
CA ILE A 49 -16.90 -1.05 10.83
C ILE A 49 -17.27 0.30 10.21
N LYS A 50 -17.04 1.38 10.96
CA LYS A 50 -17.25 2.77 10.55
C LYS A 50 -15.92 3.51 10.63
N THR A 51 -15.79 4.58 9.85
CA THR A 51 -14.59 5.43 9.84
C THR A 51 -14.23 5.94 11.25
N THR A 52 -15.23 6.24 12.07
CA THR A 52 -15.08 6.68 13.47
C THR A 52 -14.49 5.64 14.41
N HIS A 53 -14.45 4.36 14.02
CA HIS A 53 -13.89 3.29 14.83
C HIS A 53 -12.36 3.19 14.73
N TYR A 54 -11.76 3.68 13.64
CA TYR A 54 -10.33 3.47 13.37
C TYR A 54 -9.41 4.20 14.35
N LEU A 55 -9.57 5.52 14.53
CA LEU A 55 -8.67 6.29 15.41
C LEU A 55 -8.67 5.75 16.85
N PRO A 56 -9.83 5.54 17.52
CA PRO A 56 -9.84 4.93 18.85
C PRO A 56 -9.24 3.52 18.88
N ALA A 57 -9.47 2.73 17.83
CA ALA A 57 -8.93 1.37 17.76
C ALA A 57 -7.41 1.37 17.62
N PHE A 58 -6.84 2.25 16.78
CA PHE A 58 -5.40 2.40 16.64
C PHE A 58 -4.73 2.89 17.93
N GLU A 59 -5.32 3.88 18.60
CA GLU A 59 -4.77 4.42 19.85
C GLU A 59 -4.71 3.36 20.95
N GLU A 60 -5.80 2.60 21.13
CA GLU A 60 -5.82 1.49 22.08
C GLU A 60 -4.87 0.36 21.64
N ALA A 61 -4.82 0.03 20.35
CA ALA A 61 -3.96 -1.03 19.84
C ALA A 61 -2.46 -0.75 20.06
N MET A 62 -2.02 0.49 19.82
CA MET A 62 -0.65 0.91 20.12
C MET A 62 -0.37 0.87 21.63
N LEU A 63 -1.34 1.25 22.46
CA LEU A 63 -1.21 1.17 23.91
C LEU A 63 -1.08 -0.29 24.39
N GLN A 64 -1.93 -1.20 23.89
CA GLN A 64 -1.87 -2.63 24.24
C GLN A 64 -0.53 -3.24 23.84
N GLN A 65 -0.08 -2.99 22.60
CA GLN A 65 1.21 -3.50 22.17
C GLN A 65 2.35 -2.94 23.02
N LYS A 66 2.30 -1.65 23.38
CA LYS A 66 3.30 -1.07 24.27
C LYS A 66 3.37 -1.82 25.62
N GLU A 67 2.23 -2.21 26.18
CA GLU A 67 2.17 -2.95 27.44
C GLU A 67 2.68 -4.39 27.31
N GLU A 68 2.39 -5.05 26.19
CA GLU A 68 2.95 -6.37 25.85
C GLU A 68 4.47 -6.31 25.74
N ILE A 69 5.00 -5.28 25.06
CA ILE A 69 6.44 -5.04 24.96
C ILE A 69 7.05 -4.74 26.33
N GLU A 70 6.41 -3.91 27.14
CA GLU A 70 6.85 -3.65 28.52
C GLU A 70 6.85 -4.94 29.37
N ALA A 71 5.91 -5.85 29.17
CA ALA A 71 5.90 -7.15 29.85
C ALA A 71 7.10 -8.02 29.46
N ILE A 72 7.48 -8.05 28.17
CA ILE A 72 8.68 -8.75 27.68
C ILE A 72 9.95 -8.13 28.29
N VAL A 73 10.04 -6.80 28.27
CA VAL A 73 11.19 -6.05 28.80
C VAL A 73 11.34 -6.26 30.32
N ASN A 74 10.23 -6.23 31.06
CA ASN A 74 10.23 -6.36 32.52
C ASN A 74 10.24 -7.80 33.03
N ASN A 75 10.16 -8.80 32.15
CA ASN A 75 10.29 -10.20 32.54
C ASN A 75 11.69 -10.44 33.16
N SER A 76 11.72 -10.86 34.43
CA SER A 76 12.96 -11.06 35.20
C SER A 76 13.68 -12.37 34.90
N ASP A 77 13.02 -13.31 34.23
CA ASP A 77 13.60 -14.59 33.84
C ASP A 77 14.68 -14.38 32.76
N ASP A 78 15.59 -15.35 32.65
CA ASP A 78 16.59 -15.36 31.58
C ASP A 78 15.89 -15.37 30.20
N PRO A 79 16.34 -14.56 29.21
CA PRO A 79 15.71 -14.51 27.90
C PRO A 79 15.76 -15.87 27.18
N THR A 80 14.60 -16.38 26.78
CA THR A 80 14.42 -17.58 25.96
C THR A 80 13.72 -17.24 24.65
N PHE A 81 13.61 -18.22 23.75
CA PHE A 81 12.84 -18.04 22.52
C PHE A 81 11.37 -17.70 22.83
N GLU A 82 10.74 -18.44 23.74
CA GLU A 82 9.32 -18.34 24.08
C GLU A 82 9.01 -16.99 24.75
N ASN A 83 9.78 -16.60 25.78
CA ASN A 83 9.49 -15.41 26.57
C ASN A 83 9.92 -14.08 25.91
N THR A 84 10.62 -14.15 24.77
CA THR A 84 11.16 -12.96 24.08
C THR A 84 10.78 -12.92 22.61
N ILE A 85 11.09 -13.96 21.82
CA ILE A 85 10.88 -13.95 20.37
C ILE A 85 9.43 -14.31 20.03
N GLU A 86 8.93 -15.43 20.55
CA GLU A 86 7.53 -15.85 20.36
C GLU A 86 6.58 -14.83 21.00
N ALA A 87 6.86 -14.37 22.23
CA ALA A 87 6.08 -13.32 22.87
C ALA A 87 6.04 -12.00 22.05
N LEU A 88 7.14 -11.65 21.37
CA LEU A 88 7.17 -10.49 20.49
C LEU A 88 6.35 -10.71 19.21
N ASP A 89 6.41 -11.90 18.63
CA ASP A 89 5.63 -12.28 17.43
C ASP A 89 4.12 -12.22 17.67
N TYR A 90 3.67 -12.60 18.87
CA TYR A 90 2.28 -12.46 19.29
C TYR A 90 1.87 -11.03 19.70
N SER A 91 2.82 -10.10 19.85
CA SER A 91 2.49 -8.73 20.27
C SER A 91 1.78 -7.93 19.17
N GLY A 92 0.86 -7.06 19.56
CA GLY A 92 0.18 -6.14 18.64
C GLY A 92 -0.82 -6.81 17.71
N GLU A 93 -1.45 -7.92 18.12
CA GLU A 93 -2.49 -8.59 17.34
C GLU A 93 -3.63 -7.64 16.94
N LEU A 94 -4.10 -6.81 17.90
CA LEU A 94 -5.12 -5.80 17.64
C LEU A 94 -4.62 -4.75 16.64
N LEU A 95 -3.36 -4.29 16.78
CA LEU A 95 -2.79 -3.28 15.88
C LEU A 95 -2.70 -3.82 14.46
N THR A 96 -2.22 -5.04 14.31
CA THR A 96 -2.15 -5.75 13.04
C THR A 96 -3.53 -5.85 12.39
N THR A 97 -4.54 -6.26 13.16
CA THR A 97 -5.92 -6.38 12.67
C THR A 97 -6.48 -5.04 12.19
N VAL A 98 -6.36 -3.99 13.01
CA VAL A 98 -6.87 -2.65 12.65
C VAL A 98 -6.12 -2.08 11.45
N SER A 99 -4.79 -2.23 11.39
CA SER A 99 -3.96 -1.82 10.26
C SER A 99 -4.35 -2.52 8.97
N MET A 100 -4.52 -3.86 8.99
CA MET A 100 -4.87 -4.63 7.81
C MET A 100 -6.23 -4.19 7.22
N VAL A 101 -7.24 -3.99 8.08
CA VAL A 101 -8.55 -3.53 7.62
C VAL A 101 -8.46 -2.09 7.10
N PHE A 102 -7.86 -1.19 7.86
CA PHE A 102 -7.79 0.22 7.51
C PHE A 102 -7.06 0.46 6.17
N PHE A 103 -5.85 -0.10 6.01
CA PHE A 103 -5.06 0.12 4.80
C PHE A 103 -5.62 -0.62 3.59
N ASN A 104 -6.30 -1.76 3.76
CA ASN A 104 -7.10 -2.35 2.69
C ASN A 104 -8.18 -1.37 2.22
N MET A 105 -8.93 -0.76 3.13
CA MET A 105 -9.96 0.23 2.78
C MET A 105 -9.37 1.46 2.09
N CYS A 106 -8.21 1.96 2.53
CA CYS A 106 -7.50 3.06 1.85
C CYS A 106 -7.12 2.71 0.40
N GLU A 107 -6.90 1.45 0.07
CA GLU A 107 -6.55 1.01 -1.29
C GLU A 107 -7.77 0.69 -2.14
N THR A 108 -8.84 0.12 -1.56
CA THR A 108 -9.98 -0.41 -2.31
C THR A 108 -11.21 0.50 -2.34
N ASP A 109 -11.49 1.24 -1.27
CA ASP A 109 -12.71 2.04 -1.09
C ASP A 109 -12.43 3.32 -0.30
N ASN A 110 -11.46 4.09 -0.81
CA ASN A 110 -10.93 5.27 -0.11
C ASN A 110 -11.93 6.44 -0.06
N SER A 111 -11.81 7.30 0.95
CA SER A 111 -12.58 8.54 1.09
C SER A 111 -11.72 9.67 1.66
N ASP A 112 -12.22 10.90 1.61
CA ASP A 112 -11.54 12.06 2.22
C ASP A 112 -11.38 11.90 3.74
N GLU A 113 -12.34 11.25 4.41
CA GLU A 113 -12.25 10.92 5.83
C GLU A 113 -11.15 9.88 6.09
N MET A 114 -11.07 8.83 5.27
CA MET A 114 -10.03 7.80 5.39
C MET A 114 -8.63 8.38 5.16
N ASN A 115 -8.48 9.27 4.17
CA ASN A 115 -7.21 9.98 3.93
C ASN A 115 -6.78 10.83 5.14
N LYS A 116 -7.70 11.55 5.78
CA LYS A 116 -7.40 12.33 6.99
C LYS A 116 -6.95 11.45 8.15
N ILE A 117 -7.60 10.30 8.34
CA ILE A 117 -7.18 9.32 9.36
C ILE A 117 -5.79 8.79 9.03
N ALA A 118 -5.50 8.49 7.76
CA ALA A 118 -4.19 8.00 7.32
C ALA A 118 -3.09 9.04 7.58
N GLU A 119 -3.36 10.32 7.33
CA GLU A 119 -2.45 11.44 7.59
C GLU A 119 -2.15 11.60 9.09
N GLU A 120 -3.15 11.38 9.95
CA GLU A 120 -2.97 11.44 11.39
C GLU A 120 -2.24 10.21 11.95
N ILE A 121 -2.58 9.01 11.46
CA ILE A 121 -2.11 7.77 12.08
C ILE A 121 -0.75 7.29 11.56
N SER A 122 -0.40 7.58 10.31
CA SER A 122 0.87 7.10 9.71
C SER A 122 2.12 7.56 10.48
N PRO A 123 2.25 8.83 10.92
CA PRO A 123 3.36 9.26 11.75
C PRO A 123 3.37 8.58 13.13
N LYS A 124 2.20 8.44 13.76
CA LYS A 124 2.06 7.76 15.06
C LYS A 124 2.50 6.29 14.98
N LEU A 125 2.10 5.57 13.93
CA LEU A 125 2.53 4.17 13.70
C LEU A 125 4.03 4.07 13.44
N SER A 126 4.61 5.02 12.69
CA SER A 126 6.06 5.06 12.48
C SER A 126 6.80 5.27 13.81
N ALA A 127 6.36 6.22 14.63
CA ALA A 127 6.94 6.48 15.94
C ALA A 127 6.81 5.28 16.88
N HIS A 128 5.65 4.62 16.89
CA HIS A 128 5.41 3.40 17.67
C HIS A 128 6.33 2.24 17.24
N ALA A 129 6.48 2.01 15.93
CA ALA A 129 7.41 1.01 15.42
C ALA A 129 8.88 1.34 15.78
N ASP A 130 9.27 2.61 15.74
CA ASP A 130 10.60 3.04 16.17
C ASP A 130 10.79 2.88 17.69
N ASP A 131 9.76 3.11 18.51
CA ASP A 131 9.79 2.87 19.96
C ASP A 131 10.08 1.42 20.31
N ILE A 132 9.57 0.47 19.52
CA ILE A 132 9.86 -0.95 19.70
C ILE A 132 11.26 -1.29 19.17
N ASN A 133 11.54 -0.96 17.91
CA ASN A 133 12.79 -1.35 17.25
C ASN A 133 14.05 -0.72 17.86
N LEU A 134 13.92 0.47 18.44
CA LEU A 134 15.03 1.19 19.07
C LEU A 134 15.05 1.04 20.59
N ASN A 135 14.18 0.20 21.18
CA ASN A 135 14.20 -0.08 22.61
C ASN A 135 15.47 -0.88 22.98
N PRO A 136 16.41 -0.30 23.74
CA PRO A 136 17.69 -0.95 24.03
C PRO A 136 17.54 -2.18 24.93
N ASP A 137 16.57 -2.17 25.85
CA ASP A 137 16.36 -3.27 26.79
C ASP A 137 15.69 -4.47 26.11
N LEU A 138 14.73 -4.21 25.22
CA LEU A 138 14.14 -5.24 24.36
C LEU A 138 15.19 -5.84 23.44
N PHE A 139 15.96 -5.01 22.74
CA PHE A 139 16.99 -5.49 21.83
C PHE A 139 18.06 -6.30 22.55
N LYS A 140 18.43 -5.92 23.79
CA LYS A 140 19.35 -6.70 24.61
C LYS A 140 18.84 -8.12 24.87
N LYS A 141 17.54 -8.30 25.14
CA LYS A 141 16.93 -9.63 25.29
C LYS A 141 16.95 -10.41 23.98
N VAL A 142 16.48 -9.81 22.88
CA VAL A 142 16.49 -10.43 21.54
C VAL A 142 17.90 -10.88 21.14
N LYS A 143 18.90 -10.00 21.33
CA LYS A 143 20.30 -10.28 21.06
C LYS A 143 20.85 -11.42 21.93
N SER A 144 20.48 -11.47 23.21
CA SER A 144 20.88 -12.55 24.12
C SER A 144 20.39 -13.93 23.64
N VAL A 145 19.15 -14.01 23.15
CA VAL A 145 18.62 -15.25 22.56
C VAL A 145 19.36 -15.59 21.26
N TYR A 146 19.56 -14.61 20.38
CA TYR A 146 20.24 -14.80 19.10
C TYR A 146 21.70 -15.26 19.23
N GLU A 147 22.45 -14.72 20.18
CA GLU A 147 23.84 -15.12 20.45
C GLU A 147 23.97 -16.55 20.98
N GLN A 148 22.88 -17.12 21.48
CA GLN A 148 22.80 -18.49 21.98
C GLN A 148 22.17 -19.47 20.99
N LYS A 149 21.76 -19.01 19.80
CA LYS A 149 20.98 -19.82 18.83
C LYS A 149 21.55 -21.21 18.55
N ASP A 150 22.88 -21.36 18.46
CA ASP A 150 23.54 -22.63 18.17
C ASP A 150 23.46 -23.65 19.32
N LYS A 151 23.03 -23.21 20.51
CA LYS A 151 22.83 -24.04 21.71
C LYS A 151 21.35 -24.33 22.00
N LEU A 152 20.44 -23.61 21.34
CA LEU A 152 19.00 -23.80 21.49
C LEU A 152 18.54 -24.98 20.65
N SER A 153 17.59 -25.75 21.15
CA SER A 153 16.95 -26.86 20.41
C SER A 153 15.73 -26.36 19.64
N LEU A 154 15.93 -25.37 18.76
CA LEU A 154 14.86 -24.79 17.94
C LEU A 154 14.63 -25.64 16.69
N ASP A 155 13.38 -25.73 16.25
CA ASP A 155 13.07 -26.23 14.92
C ASP A 155 13.47 -25.22 13.83
N LYS A 156 13.24 -25.57 12.56
CA LYS A 156 13.63 -24.74 11.42
C LYS A 156 12.86 -23.42 11.35
N GLU A 157 11.59 -23.42 11.72
CA GLU A 157 10.71 -22.25 11.64
C GLU A 157 11.03 -21.30 12.80
N GLN A 158 11.23 -21.83 14.00
CA GLN A 158 11.68 -21.08 15.16
C GLN A 158 13.07 -20.46 14.95
N MET A 159 14.03 -21.22 14.41
CA MET A 159 15.35 -20.67 14.06
C MET A 159 15.22 -19.54 13.05
N ARG A 160 14.38 -19.71 12.02
CA ARG A 160 14.13 -18.69 11.00
C ARG A 160 13.51 -17.43 11.63
N LEU A 161 12.51 -17.57 12.50
CA LEU A 161 11.89 -16.45 13.20
C LEU A 161 12.94 -15.70 14.02
N LEU A 162 13.75 -16.40 14.83
CA LEU A 162 14.82 -15.78 15.61
C LEU A 162 15.82 -14.99 14.75
N GLU A 163 16.25 -15.56 13.62
CA GLU A 163 17.17 -14.90 12.69
C GLU A 163 16.57 -13.63 12.07
N GLU A 164 15.32 -13.69 11.63
CA GLU A 164 14.64 -12.56 10.99
C GLU A 164 14.31 -11.48 12.01
N THR A 165 13.77 -11.83 13.18
CA THR A 165 13.51 -10.88 14.27
C THR A 165 14.79 -10.13 14.64
N TYR A 166 15.90 -10.83 14.92
CA TYR A 166 17.17 -10.18 15.26
C TYR A 166 17.64 -9.23 14.14
N LYS A 167 17.58 -9.71 12.89
CA LYS A 167 17.97 -8.93 11.71
C LYS A 167 17.11 -7.68 11.54
N ASP A 168 15.82 -7.75 11.80
CA ASP A 168 14.90 -6.61 11.72
C ASP A 168 15.23 -5.55 12.76
N PHE A 169 15.57 -5.91 14.00
CA PHE A 169 16.08 -4.94 14.99
C PHE A 169 17.36 -4.26 14.50
N VAL A 170 18.33 -5.03 13.98
CA VAL A 170 19.58 -4.47 13.46
C VAL A 170 19.32 -3.49 12.32
N ARG A 171 18.44 -3.86 11.38
CA ARG A 171 18.04 -3.03 10.23
C ARG A 171 17.10 -1.88 10.60
N GLY A 172 16.42 -1.99 11.73
CA GLY A 172 15.62 -0.97 12.40
C GLY A 172 16.45 -0.01 13.24
N GLY A 173 17.78 -0.15 13.25
CA GLY A 173 18.69 0.79 13.89
C GLY A 173 18.99 0.52 15.36
N ALA A 174 18.64 -0.65 15.90
CA ALA A 174 18.89 -1.00 17.31
C ALA A 174 20.38 -0.93 17.71
N ASN A 175 21.29 -1.15 16.75
CA ASN A 175 22.75 -1.04 16.95
C ASN A 175 23.30 0.38 16.73
N LEU A 176 22.47 1.36 16.35
CA LEU A 176 22.92 2.74 16.20
C LEU A 176 23.24 3.33 17.56
N ALA A 177 24.25 4.21 17.59
CA ALA A 177 24.50 5.05 18.75
C ALA A 177 23.31 5.99 18.99
N VAL A 178 23.05 6.34 20.25
CA VAL A 178 21.85 7.09 20.68
C VAL A 178 21.68 8.39 19.89
N GLU A 179 22.76 9.10 19.59
CA GLU A 179 22.75 10.33 18.81
C GLU A 179 22.30 10.13 17.34
N LYS A 180 22.51 8.94 16.78
CA LYS A 180 22.06 8.58 15.42
C LYS A 180 20.64 8.03 15.41
N GLN A 181 20.17 7.46 16.52
CA GLN A 181 18.80 6.95 16.65
C GLN A 181 17.76 8.07 16.54
N ALA A 182 18.03 9.24 17.13
CA ALA A 182 17.15 10.41 17.01
C ALA A 182 16.95 10.81 15.54
N ARG A 183 18.04 10.95 14.77
CA ARG A 183 17.95 11.28 13.34
C ARG A 183 17.29 10.16 12.53
N PHE A 184 17.53 8.90 12.88
CA PHE A 184 16.89 7.75 12.23
C PHE A 184 15.37 7.80 12.36
N ARG A 185 14.86 8.14 13.55
CA ARG A 185 13.42 8.33 13.84
C ARG A 185 12.82 9.45 13.00
N GLU A 186 13.45 10.63 13.01
CA GLU A 186 13.02 11.76 12.18
C GLU A 186 12.89 11.37 10.70
N ILE A 187 13.89 10.64 10.17
CA ILE A 187 13.86 10.18 8.78
C ILE A 187 12.69 9.21 8.52
N ASN A 188 12.41 8.28 9.43
CA ASN A 188 11.30 7.34 9.25
C ASN A 188 9.95 8.05 9.28
N GLU A 189 9.76 8.99 10.20
CA GLU A 189 8.55 9.83 10.28
C GLU A 189 8.37 10.66 9.01
N GLU A 190 9.41 11.38 8.56
CA GLU A 190 9.35 12.17 7.33
C GLU A 190 9.03 11.29 6.10
N LEU A 191 9.62 10.09 6.02
CA LEU A 191 9.38 9.15 4.91
C LEU A 191 7.93 8.62 4.91
N SER A 192 7.32 8.39 6.07
CA SER A 192 5.93 7.91 6.16
C SER A 192 4.96 8.96 5.61
N VAL A 193 5.11 10.22 6.03
CA VAL A 193 4.31 11.36 5.56
C VAL A 193 4.50 11.60 4.06
N LEU A 194 5.75 11.60 3.58
CA LEU A 194 6.03 11.83 2.16
C LEU A 194 5.48 10.72 1.26
N SER A 195 5.48 9.46 1.73
CA SER A 195 4.96 8.32 0.96
C SER A 195 3.44 8.38 0.82
N LEU A 196 2.73 8.78 1.89
CA LEU A 196 1.28 9.01 1.84
C LEU A 196 0.94 10.16 0.89
N LYS A 197 1.63 11.30 1.04
CA LYS A 197 1.41 12.47 0.18
C LYS A 197 1.66 12.15 -1.31
N PHE A 198 2.71 11.39 -1.62
CA PHE A 198 3.00 10.95 -2.98
C PHE A 198 1.82 10.18 -3.58
N SER A 199 1.29 9.21 -2.83
CA SER A 199 0.20 8.33 -3.28
C SER A 199 -1.10 9.10 -3.46
N ASN A 200 -1.44 9.98 -2.51
CA ASN A 200 -2.62 10.85 -2.60
C ASN A 200 -2.54 11.79 -3.81
N ASN A 201 -1.38 12.38 -4.07
CA ASN A 201 -1.15 13.21 -5.26
C ASN A 201 -1.38 12.43 -6.56
N VAL A 202 -0.93 11.16 -6.63
CA VAL A 202 -1.16 10.31 -7.82
C VAL A 202 -2.64 10.02 -8.02
N LEU A 203 -3.36 9.66 -6.95
CA LEU A 203 -4.80 9.40 -7.00
C LEU A 203 -5.57 10.67 -7.43
N ASN A 204 -5.30 11.80 -6.78
CA ASN A 204 -5.98 13.07 -7.05
C ASN A 204 -5.68 13.58 -8.47
N ALA A 205 -4.44 13.50 -8.94
CA ALA A 205 -4.09 13.85 -10.32
C ALA A 205 -4.80 12.95 -11.34
N THR A 206 -4.96 11.66 -11.03
CA THR A 206 -5.66 10.69 -11.87
C THR A 206 -7.16 11.00 -11.95
N ASN A 207 -7.78 11.33 -10.83
CA ASN A 207 -9.20 11.66 -10.73
C ASN A 207 -9.55 13.04 -11.31
N ALA A 208 -8.65 14.01 -11.20
CA ALA A 208 -8.91 15.38 -11.65
C ALA A 208 -8.94 15.54 -13.18
N TYR A 209 -8.22 14.70 -13.91
CA TYR A 209 -8.17 14.82 -15.38
C TYR A 209 -9.39 14.21 -16.04
N LYS A 210 -10.06 15.02 -16.88
CA LYS A 210 -11.17 14.61 -17.75
C LYS A 210 -10.87 15.04 -19.19
N LEU A 211 -10.72 14.08 -20.10
CA LEU A 211 -10.78 14.34 -21.53
C LEU A 211 -12.25 14.39 -21.95
N ILE A 212 -12.75 15.60 -22.23
CA ILE A 212 -14.13 15.81 -22.69
C ILE A 212 -14.15 15.79 -24.22
N ILE A 213 -14.95 14.90 -24.78
CA ILE A 213 -15.26 14.85 -26.21
C ILE A 213 -16.70 15.31 -26.40
N ASP A 214 -16.91 16.32 -27.25
CA ASP A 214 -18.22 16.90 -27.55
C ASP A 214 -18.69 16.63 -28.99
N LYS A 215 -17.84 16.07 -29.83
CA LYS A 215 -18.16 15.69 -31.21
C LYS A 215 -18.07 14.19 -31.41
N GLU A 216 -19.08 13.62 -32.04
CA GLU A 216 -19.14 12.19 -32.34
C GLU A 216 -18.01 11.72 -33.26
N GLU A 217 -17.54 12.58 -34.18
CA GLU A 217 -16.41 12.27 -35.08
C GLU A 217 -15.11 11.93 -34.34
N ASP A 218 -14.91 12.48 -33.14
CA ASP A 218 -13.72 12.24 -32.32
C ASP A 218 -13.76 10.89 -31.59
N LEU A 219 -14.89 10.17 -31.65
CA LEU A 219 -15.06 8.81 -31.10
C LEU A 219 -14.69 7.71 -32.09
N ALA A 220 -14.33 8.06 -33.33
CA ALA A 220 -14.01 7.11 -34.38
C ALA A 220 -12.95 6.08 -33.93
N GLY A 221 -13.21 4.82 -34.25
CA GLY A 221 -12.35 3.68 -33.91
C GLY A 221 -12.55 3.12 -32.50
N LEU A 222 -13.17 3.87 -31.58
CA LEU A 222 -13.37 3.40 -30.20
C LEU A 222 -14.40 2.25 -30.10
N PRO A 223 -14.18 1.27 -29.21
CA PRO A 223 -15.18 0.26 -28.91
C PRO A 223 -16.48 0.86 -28.37
N SER A 224 -17.62 0.30 -28.76
CA SER A 224 -18.93 0.76 -28.29
C SER A 224 -19.05 0.72 -26.77
N SER A 225 -18.50 -0.32 -26.12
CA SER A 225 -18.49 -0.41 -24.66
C SER A 225 -17.74 0.73 -23.98
N LEU A 226 -16.65 1.20 -24.61
CA LEU A 226 -15.88 2.31 -24.07
C LEU A 226 -16.61 3.64 -24.26
N ILE A 227 -17.27 3.84 -25.41
CA ILE A 227 -18.13 5.01 -25.68
C ILE A 227 -19.27 5.06 -24.66
N THR A 228 -19.95 3.95 -24.40
CA THR A 228 -21.01 3.86 -23.39
C THR A 228 -20.51 4.24 -22.00
N ALA A 229 -19.40 3.64 -21.54
CA ALA A 229 -18.82 3.96 -20.24
C ALA A 229 -18.39 5.43 -20.11
N ALA A 230 -17.86 6.03 -21.19
CA ALA A 230 -17.51 7.44 -21.23
C ALA A 230 -18.74 8.36 -21.16
N ALA A 231 -19.86 7.96 -21.75
CA ALA A 231 -21.14 8.68 -21.65
C ALA A 231 -21.75 8.57 -20.25
N GLU A 232 -21.71 7.38 -19.63
CA GLU A 232 -22.13 7.17 -18.24
C GLU A 232 -21.33 8.05 -17.28
N THR A 233 -20.00 8.09 -17.46
CA THR A 233 -19.11 8.97 -16.69
C THR A 233 -19.48 10.45 -16.88
N ALA A 234 -19.75 10.87 -18.12
CA ALA A 234 -20.11 12.24 -18.43
C ALA A 234 -21.45 12.67 -17.81
N ASN A 235 -22.40 11.74 -17.68
CA ASN A 235 -23.73 12.00 -17.13
C ASN A 235 -23.75 12.12 -15.59
N GLN A 236 -22.65 11.82 -14.90
CA GLN A 236 -22.50 12.03 -13.46
C GLN A 236 -22.30 13.50 -13.08
N ASP A 237 -22.03 14.38 -14.05
CA ASP A 237 -21.75 15.80 -13.85
C ASP A 237 -22.55 16.63 -14.86
N GLU A 238 -23.37 17.57 -14.37
CA GLU A 238 -24.23 18.41 -15.21
C GLU A 238 -23.42 19.24 -16.24
N ALA A 239 -22.15 19.58 -15.95
CA ALA A 239 -21.30 20.32 -16.88
C ALA A 239 -20.86 19.49 -18.10
N THR A 240 -20.87 18.16 -18.00
CA THR A 240 -20.46 17.22 -19.06
C THR A 240 -21.61 16.41 -19.65
N LYS A 241 -22.84 16.63 -19.17
CA LYS A 241 -24.03 15.90 -19.62
C LYS A 241 -24.22 15.99 -21.13
N GLY A 242 -24.49 14.84 -21.74
CA GLY A 242 -24.64 14.71 -23.20
C GLY A 242 -23.32 14.74 -23.99
N LYS A 243 -22.17 14.65 -23.32
CA LYS A 243 -20.84 14.50 -23.92
C LYS A 243 -20.25 13.12 -23.56
N TRP A 244 -18.97 12.92 -23.86
CA TRP A 244 -18.20 11.75 -23.41
C TRP A 244 -17.00 12.21 -22.58
N VAL A 245 -16.78 11.53 -21.44
CA VAL A 245 -15.64 11.80 -20.56
C VAL A 245 -14.76 10.57 -20.49
N PHE A 246 -13.51 10.73 -20.93
CA PHE A 246 -12.46 9.72 -20.79
C PHE A 246 -11.48 10.14 -19.69
N THR A 247 -11.08 9.19 -18.86
CA THR A 247 -10.18 9.42 -17.72
C THR A 247 -8.81 8.81 -18.00
N ILE A 248 -7.82 9.15 -17.17
CA ILE A 248 -6.50 8.52 -17.24
C ILE A 248 -6.38 7.27 -16.36
N HIS A 249 -7.51 6.75 -15.86
CA HIS A 249 -7.59 5.41 -15.28
C HIS A 249 -7.36 4.37 -16.37
N ASN A 250 -6.63 3.31 -16.05
CA ASN A 250 -6.21 2.30 -17.04
C ASN A 250 -7.38 1.71 -17.89
N PRO A 251 -8.57 1.41 -17.33
CA PRO A 251 -9.70 0.90 -18.11
C PRO A 251 -10.25 1.89 -19.15
N SER A 252 -10.02 3.20 -18.97
CA SER A 252 -10.38 4.23 -19.94
C SER A 252 -9.22 4.55 -20.89
N LEU A 253 -8.04 4.81 -20.34
CA LEU A 253 -6.84 5.22 -21.07
C LEU A 253 -6.34 4.19 -22.07
N LEU A 254 -6.19 2.93 -21.66
CA LEU A 254 -5.57 1.89 -22.49
C LEU A 254 -6.38 1.62 -23.77
N PRO A 255 -7.69 1.30 -23.71
CA PRO A 255 -8.47 1.07 -24.92
C PRO A 255 -8.61 2.34 -25.77
N PHE A 256 -8.59 3.54 -25.15
CA PHE A 256 -8.54 4.79 -25.91
C PHE A 256 -7.26 4.89 -26.76
N LEU A 257 -6.09 4.65 -26.16
CA LEU A 257 -4.80 4.70 -26.88
C LEU A 257 -4.62 3.57 -27.89
N GLN A 258 -5.34 2.45 -27.73
CA GLN A 258 -5.32 1.32 -28.65
C GLN A 258 -6.21 1.55 -29.89
N SER A 259 -7.33 2.26 -29.74
CA SER A 259 -8.40 2.23 -30.75
C SER A 259 -8.82 3.59 -31.29
N ALA A 260 -8.59 4.70 -30.59
CA ALA A 260 -9.07 6.01 -31.04
C ALA A 260 -8.38 6.41 -32.35
N ASP A 261 -9.14 6.70 -33.42
CA ASP A 261 -8.56 7.15 -34.69
C ASP A 261 -8.05 8.60 -34.62
N ASN A 262 -8.67 9.43 -33.78
CA ASN A 262 -8.24 10.82 -33.58
C ASN A 262 -6.88 10.87 -32.85
N ARG A 263 -5.81 11.06 -33.64
CA ARG A 263 -4.44 11.16 -33.15
C ARG A 263 -4.20 12.32 -32.19
N ALA A 264 -4.84 13.47 -32.39
CA ALA A 264 -4.67 14.62 -31.52
C ALA A 264 -5.22 14.32 -30.12
N LYS A 265 -6.35 13.61 -30.04
CA LYS A 265 -6.92 13.17 -28.76
C LYS A 265 -6.09 12.09 -28.09
N ARG A 266 -5.50 11.16 -28.86
CA ARG A 266 -4.50 10.20 -28.32
C ARG A 266 -3.30 10.93 -27.72
N GLU A 267 -2.78 11.95 -28.40
CA GLU A 267 -1.68 12.77 -27.89
C GLU A 267 -2.06 13.49 -26.59
N GLU A 268 -3.24 14.13 -26.56
CA GLU A 268 -3.75 14.87 -25.40
C GLU A 268 -3.80 14.00 -24.14
N ILE A 269 -4.47 12.84 -24.21
CA ILE A 269 -4.63 11.94 -23.05
C ILE A 269 -3.33 11.24 -22.68
N TRP A 270 -2.47 10.89 -23.65
CA TRP A 270 -1.16 10.30 -23.38
C TRP A 270 -0.26 11.29 -22.64
N ARG A 271 -0.24 12.56 -23.07
CA ARG A 271 0.52 13.61 -22.39
C ARG A 271 0.04 13.78 -20.96
N ALA A 272 -1.28 13.91 -20.76
CA ALA A 272 -1.87 14.02 -19.44
C ALA A 272 -1.47 12.86 -18.50
N TYR A 273 -1.53 11.61 -18.99
CA TYR A 273 -1.08 10.46 -18.21
C TYR A 273 0.43 10.46 -17.93
N SER A 274 1.25 10.72 -18.95
CA SER A 274 2.72 10.67 -18.85
C SER A 274 3.32 11.80 -18.02
N SER A 275 2.64 12.94 -17.93
CA SER A 275 3.07 14.12 -17.17
C SER A 275 2.31 14.28 -15.86
N ARG A 276 1.51 13.29 -15.44
CA ARG A 276 0.79 13.37 -14.16
C ARG A 276 1.78 13.56 -13.01
N CYS A 277 1.42 14.41 -12.07
CA CYS A 277 2.25 14.79 -10.92
C CYS A 277 3.62 15.42 -11.27
N ASN A 278 3.78 15.96 -12.49
CA ASN A 278 4.97 16.70 -12.91
C ASN A 278 4.64 18.20 -13.06
N GLY A 279 4.46 18.88 -11.93
CA GLY A 279 3.99 20.26 -11.81
C GLY A 279 2.52 20.36 -11.36
N GLY A 280 2.06 21.59 -11.16
CA GLY A 280 0.70 21.90 -10.74
C GLY A 280 0.41 21.60 -9.26
N GLU A 281 -0.88 21.44 -8.94
CA GLU A 281 -1.36 21.21 -7.57
C GLU A 281 -0.85 19.88 -6.97
N PHE A 282 -0.75 18.84 -7.79
CA PHE A 282 -0.39 17.48 -7.37
C PHE A 282 1.07 17.13 -7.70
N ASP A 283 1.98 18.11 -7.68
CA ASP A 283 3.40 17.88 -7.99
C ASP A 283 4.06 16.90 -7.02
N ASN A 284 4.81 15.95 -7.58
CA ASN A 284 5.59 14.97 -6.82
C ASN A 284 7.12 15.14 -6.98
N ASN A 285 7.61 16.11 -7.74
CA ASN A 285 9.06 16.26 -8.00
C ASN A 285 9.84 16.54 -6.71
N GLU A 286 9.37 17.48 -5.89
CA GLU A 286 10.03 17.80 -4.62
C GLU A 286 9.89 16.65 -3.61
N ILE A 287 8.74 15.98 -3.59
CA ILE A 287 8.46 14.84 -2.71
C ILE A 287 9.42 13.69 -3.03
N ILE A 288 9.53 13.29 -4.29
CA ILE A 288 10.47 12.26 -4.74
C ILE A 288 11.91 12.64 -4.37
N THR A 289 12.30 13.90 -4.62
CA THR A 289 13.65 14.38 -4.30
C THR A 289 13.97 14.24 -2.82
N LYS A 290 13.03 14.57 -1.93
CA LYS A 290 13.18 14.40 -0.48
C LYS A 290 13.24 12.92 -0.10
N ILE A 291 12.34 12.08 -0.61
CA ILE A 291 12.32 10.63 -0.35
C ILE A 291 13.67 9.99 -0.73
N VAL A 292 14.22 10.31 -1.90
CA VAL A 292 15.50 9.74 -2.36
C VAL A 292 16.65 10.15 -1.44
N LYS A 293 16.70 11.42 -1.01
CA LYS A 293 17.73 11.91 -0.08
C LYS A 293 17.62 11.22 1.29
N LEU A 294 16.42 11.18 1.86
CA LEU A 294 16.15 10.55 3.16
C LEU A 294 16.46 9.05 3.15
N ARG A 295 16.08 8.33 2.08
CA ARG A 295 16.41 6.91 1.92
C ARG A 295 17.92 6.65 1.83
N ALA A 296 18.66 7.54 1.16
CA ALA A 296 20.12 7.45 1.10
C ALA A 296 20.75 7.74 2.46
N GLU A 297 20.32 8.78 3.15
CA GLU A 297 20.78 9.13 4.50
C GLU A 297 20.52 7.99 5.50
N ARG A 298 19.30 7.44 5.52
CA ARG A 298 18.94 6.30 6.37
C ARG A 298 19.84 5.09 6.16
N ALA A 299 20.09 4.74 4.89
CA ALA A 299 20.97 3.63 4.56
C ALA A 299 22.41 3.87 5.04
N GLN A 300 22.92 5.09 4.88
CA GLN A 300 24.26 5.47 5.35
C GLN A 300 24.38 5.48 6.87
N LEU A 301 23.34 5.91 7.60
CA LEU A 301 23.31 5.82 9.06
C LEU A 301 23.48 4.37 9.53
N LEU A 302 22.82 3.44 8.86
CA LEU A 302 22.91 2.00 9.11
C LEU A 302 24.18 1.34 8.55
N GLY A 303 25.10 2.08 7.93
CA GLY A 303 26.37 1.57 7.42
C GLY A 303 26.32 1.02 5.98
N TYR A 304 25.22 1.16 5.26
CA TYR A 304 25.11 0.76 3.86
C TYR A 304 25.56 1.87 2.92
N LYS A 305 26.15 1.48 1.78
CA LYS A 305 26.61 2.44 0.76
C LYS A 305 25.45 3.15 0.08
N THR A 306 24.38 2.43 -0.23
CA THR A 306 23.17 2.96 -0.88
C THR A 306 21.92 2.34 -0.28
N HIS A 307 20.77 2.97 -0.52
CA HIS A 307 19.47 2.37 -0.20
C HIS A 307 19.26 1.02 -0.89
N ALA A 308 19.81 0.83 -2.09
CA ALA A 308 19.71 -0.45 -2.79
C ALA A 308 20.50 -1.55 -2.07
N ASP A 309 21.68 -1.25 -1.52
CA ASP A 309 22.45 -2.21 -0.71
C ASP A 309 21.66 -2.62 0.54
N TYR A 310 21.04 -1.64 1.22
CA TYR A 310 20.15 -1.89 2.38
C TYR A 310 18.97 -2.78 2.03
N VAL A 311 18.26 -2.51 0.93
CA VAL A 311 17.09 -3.30 0.51
C VAL A 311 17.52 -4.70 0.05
N LEU A 312 18.62 -4.83 -0.69
CA LEU A 312 19.00 -6.08 -1.34
C LEU A 312 19.64 -7.11 -0.41
N GLU A 313 20.20 -6.71 0.74
CA GLU A 313 20.67 -7.65 1.76
C GLU A 313 19.59 -8.70 2.10
N ASP A 314 18.34 -8.25 2.16
CA ASP A 314 17.16 -9.06 2.46
C ASP A 314 16.39 -9.54 1.21
N ARG A 315 17.03 -9.53 0.05
CA ARG A 315 16.45 -10.05 -1.21
C ARG A 315 17.34 -11.15 -1.77
N MET A 316 16.75 -12.01 -2.60
CA MET A 316 17.50 -13.11 -3.24
C MET A 316 18.65 -12.61 -4.11
N ALA A 317 18.52 -11.43 -4.72
CA ALA A 317 19.55 -10.86 -5.60
C ALA A 317 20.81 -10.39 -4.85
N LYS A 318 20.72 -10.11 -3.54
CA LYS A 318 21.81 -9.71 -2.62
C LYS A 318 22.57 -8.42 -2.92
N THR A 319 22.83 -8.08 -4.19
CA THR A 319 23.67 -6.94 -4.57
C THR A 319 23.07 -6.17 -5.75
N PRO A 320 23.27 -4.84 -5.82
CA PRO A 320 22.85 -4.06 -6.99
C PRO A 320 23.44 -4.58 -8.30
N LYS A 321 24.69 -5.10 -8.27
CA LYS A 321 25.35 -5.64 -9.46
C LYS A 321 24.57 -6.83 -10.04
N ALA A 322 24.19 -7.80 -9.20
CA ALA A 322 23.43 -8.97 -9.65
C ALA A 322 22.08 -8.57 -10.27
N VAL A 323 21.42 -7.54 -9.71
CA VAL A 323 20.19 -6.97 -10.30
C VAL A 323 20.46 -6.42 -11.69
N TYR A 324 21.45 -5.56 -11.86
CA TYR A 324 21.77 -4.98 -13.17
C TYR A 324 22.25 -6.03 -14.18
N ASP A 325 23.03 -7.02 -13.75
CA ASP A 325 23.47 -8.12 -14.62
C ASP A 325 22.27 -8.90 -15.17
N LEU A 326 21.26 -9.18 -14.34
CA LEU A 326 20.02 -9.85 -14.77
C LEU A 326 19.18 -8.94 -15.68
N LEU A 327 18.98 -7.67 -15.31
CA LEU A 327 18.23 -6.71 -16.12
C LEU A 327 18.85 -6.55 -17.51
N GLN A 328 20.19 -6.55 -17.62
CA GLN A 328 20.86 -6.41 -18.91
C GLN A 328 20.71 -7.63 -19.81
N GLN A 329 20.61 -8.84 -19.25
CA GLN A 329 20.31 -10.04 -20.03
C GLN A 329 18.94 -9.96 -20.72
N VAL A 330 17.99 -9.24 -20.12
CA VAL A 330 16.65 -9.02 -20.72
C VAL A 330 16.63 -7.77 -21.60
N TRP A 331 17.27 -6.68 -21.17
CA TRP A 331 17.25 -5.38 -21.85
C TRP A 331 17.79 -5.45 -23.27
N VAL A 332 18.94 -6.11 -23.47
CA VAL A 332 19.59 -6.20 -24.79
C VAL A 332 18.69 -6.88 -25.85
N PRO A 333 18.18 -8.11 -25.62
CA PRO A 333 17.27 -8.75 -26.59
C PRO A 333 15.92 -8.03 -26.69
N ALA A 334 15.36 -7.51 -25.59
CA ALA A 334 14.12 -6.75 -25.63
C ALA A 334 14.24 -5.49 -26.49
N LEU A 335 15.34 -4.73 -26.35
CA LEU A 335 15.58 -3.53 -27.16
C LEU A 335 15.74 -3.87 -28.65
N SER A 336 16.43 -4.98 -28.97
CA SER A 336 16.51 -5.46 -30.35
C SER A 336 15.11 -5.72 -30.90
N LYS A 337 14.27 -6.42 -30.13
CA LYS A 337 12.91 -6.73 -30.56
C LYS A 337 12.03 -5.49 -30.70
N SER A 338 12.08 -4.57 -29.75
CA SER A 338 11.32 -3.32 -29.82
C SER A 338 11.73 -2.45 -31.02
N LYS A 339 12.98 -2.50 -31.47
CA LYS A 339 13.41 -1.81 -32.71
C LYS A 339 12.79 -2.44 -33.97
N GLU A 340 12.70 -3.77 -34.02
CA GLU A 340 12.00 -4.46 -35.11
C GLU A 340 10.51 -4.09 -35.14
N GLU A 341 9.87 -4.10 -33.97
CA GLU A 341 8.46 -3.72 -33.82
C GLU A 341 8.21 -2.27 -34.21
N ALA A 342 9.06 -1.34 -33.75
CA ALA A 342 9.00 0.06 -34.15
C ALA A 342 9.08 0.22 -35.68
N ALA A 343 9.96 -0.54 -36.35
CA ALA A 343 10.07 -0.52 -37.80
C ALA A 343 8.80 -1.07 -38.48
N GLN A 344 8.17 -2.13 -37.93
CA GLN A 344 6.90 -2.67 -38.44
C GLN A 344 5.76 -1.66 -38.30
N TYR A 345 5.64 -1.02 -37.13
CA TYR A 345 4.66 0.02 -36.87
C TYR A 345 4.86 1.19 -37.85
N GLN A 346 6.11 1.65 -38.00
CA GLN A 346 6.45 2.78 -38.87
C GLN A 346 6.18 2.46 -40.35
N ALA A 347 6.43 1.22 -40.79
CA ALA A 347 6.11 0.77 -42.14
C ALA A 347 4.60 0.76 -42.40
N LEU A 348 3.79 0.30 -41.43
CA LEU A 348 2.33 0.33 -41.55
C LEU A 348 1.81 1.77 -41.58
N ALA A 349 2.29 2.63 -40.68
CA ALA A 349 1.93 4.04 -40.62
C ALA A 349 2.21 4.77 -41.94
N ASN A 350 3.35 4.50 -42.57
CA ASN A 350 3.73 5.11 -43.85
C ASN A 350 2.85 4.68 -45.03
N LYS A 351 2.23 3.48 -44.97
CA LYS A 351 1.27 3.03 -45.98
C LYS A 351 -0.05 3.80 -45.90
N GLU A 352 -0.47 4.14 -44.68
CA GLU A 352 -1.72 4.88 -44.43
C GLU A 352 -1.54 6.38 -44.70
N LYS A 353 -0.41 6.95 -44.26
CA LYS A 353 -0.08 8.36 -44.45
C LYS A 353 1.41 8.51 -44.77
N PRO A 354 1.77 8.94 -45.99
CA PRO A 354 3.17 9.18 -46.34
C PRO A 354 3.83 10.17 -45.37
N LYS A 355 5.08 9.88 -44.97
CA LYS A 355 5.88 10.68 -44.02
C LYS A 355 5.26 10.76 -42.60
N PHE A 356 4.49 9.76 -42.20
CA PHE A 356 4.05 9.64 -40.81
C PHE A 356 5.27 9.41 -39.91
N ASN A 357 5.34 10.07 -38.76
CA ASN A 357 6.36 9.83 -37.75
C ASN A 357 5.69 9.30 -36.48
N ILE A 358 5.96 8.05 -36.13
CA ILE A 358 5.40 7.46 -34.91
C ILE A 358 5.89 8.21 -33.69
N GLN A 359 4.96 8.48 -32.78
CA GLN A 359 5.20 9.08 -31.47
C GLN A 359 4.70 8.14 -30.37
N PRO A 360 5.04 8.38 -29.09
CA PRO A 360 4.63 7.49 -27.99
C PRO A 360 3.12 7.22 -27.92
N TRP A 361 2.28 8.22 -28.22
CA TRP A 361 0.82 8.10 -28.28
C TRP A 361 0.28 7.35 -29.51
N ASP A 362 1.14 6.99 -30.45
CA ASP A 362 0.81 6.16 -31.61
C ASP A 362 1.16 4.68 -31.38
N TRP A 363 1.98 4.37 -30.36
CA TRP A 363 2.56 3.03 -30.19
C TRP A 363 1.51 1.95 -30.01
N ARG A 364 0.57 2.14 -29.07
CA ARG A 364 -0.51 1.18 -28.79
C ARG A 364 -1.46 1.01 -29.97
N TYR A 365 -1.82 2.12 -30.62
CA TYR A 365 -2.66 2.12 -31.81
C TYR A 365 -2.06 1.29 -32.97
N TYR A 366 -0.78 1.50 -33.29
CA TYR A 366 -0.13 0.70 -34.34
C TYR A 366 0.23 -0.72 -33.90
N THR A 367 0.39 -0.97 -32.59
CA THR A 367 0.52 -2.34 -32.07
C THR A 367 -0.72 -3.15 -32.42
N GLU A 368 -1.93 -2.61 -32.17
CA GLU A 368 -3.17 -3.31 -32.48
C GLU A 368 -3.41 -3.46 -33.98
N LYS A 369 -3.07 -2.44 -34.78
CA LYS A 369 -3.15 -2.57 -36.24
C LYS A 369 -2.21 -3.65 -36.79
N VAL A 370 -0.97 -3.73 -36.31
CA VAL A 370 -0.03 -4.78 -36.72
C VAL A 370 -0.50 -6.15 -36.22
N ARG A 371 -1.01 -6.25 -34.99
CA ARG A 371 -1.59 -7.49 -34.45
C ARG A 371 -2.71 -8.01 -35.37
N LYS A 372 -3.66 -7.15 -35.72
CA LYS A 372 -4.75 -7.49 -36.63
C LYS A 372 -4.23 -7.89 -38.01
N ALA A 373 -3.32 -7.11 -38.60
CA ALA A 373 -2.79 -7.40 -39.93
C ALA A 373 -1.98 -8.72 -39.98
N LYS A 374 -1.32 -9.10 -38.90
CA LYS A 374 -0.42 -10.27 -38.85
C LYS A 374 -1.13 -11.55 -38.41
N TYR A 375 -2.08 -11.45 -37.49
CA TYR A 375 -2.69 -12.61 -36.84
C TYR A 375 -4.20 -12.70 -37.09
N ASP A 376 -4.81 -11.74 -37.79
CA ASP A 376 -6.27 -11.59 -37.93
C ASP A 376 -6.99 -11.61 -36.56
N LEU A 377 -6.30 -11.14 -35.53
CA LEU A 377 -6.78 -11.13 -34.16
C LEU A 377 -7.27 -9.73 -33.78
N ASN A 378 -8.49 -9.68 -33.25
CA ASN A 378 -9.13 -8.47 -32.75
C ASN A 378 -9.57 -8.68 -31.30
N ASP A 379 -9.06 -7.87 -30.38
CA ASP A 379 -9.35 -7.95 -28.94
C ASP A 379 -10.86 -7.80 -28.65
N GLU A 380 -11.58 -6.97 -29.43
CA GLU A 380 -13.04 -6.83 -29.30
C GLU A 380 -13.80 -8.09 -29.72
N ALA A 381 -13.28 -8.84 -30.70
CA ALA A 381 -13.91 -10.08 -31.14
C ALA A 381 -13.78 -11.21 -30.11
N ILE A 382 -12.71 -11.20 -29.31
CA ILE A 382 -12.46 -12.21 -28.27
C ILE A 382 -13.07 -11.82 -26.91
N ARG A 383 -13.39 -10.54 -26.68
CA ARG A 383 -13.94 -10.05 -25.41
C ARG A 383 -15.15 -10.85 -24.89
N PRO A 384 -16.15 -11.24 -25.73
CA PRO A 384 -17.30 -12.03 -25.25
C PRO A 384 -16.92 -13.40 -24.67
N TYR A 385 -15.75 -13.95 -25.01
CA TYR A 385 -15.28 -15.24 -24.52
C TYR A 385 -14.64 -15.14 -23.13
N PHE A 386 -14.20 -13.95 -22.71
CA PHE A 386 -13.55 -13.69 -21.42
C PHE A 386 -14.49 -13.02 -20.43
N LYS A 387 -15.71 -13.57 -20.30
CA LYS A 387 -16.64 -13.17 -19.24
C LYS A 387 -16.01 -13.46 -17.87
N LEU A 388 -16.05 -12.50 -16.94
CA LEU A 388 -15.37 -12.57 -15.64
C LEU A 388 -15.65 -13.89 -14.90
N GLU A 389 -16.91 -14.32 -14.84
CA GLU A 389 -17.32 -15.55 -14.17
C GLU A 389 -16.68 -16.78 -14.81
N ASN A 390 -16.62 -16.85 -16.14
CA ASN A 390 -15.99 -17.96 -16.85
C ASN A 390 -14.47 -18.00 -16.61
N VAL A 391 -13.82 -16.83 -16.55
CA VAL A 391 -12.38 -16.73 -16.26
C VAL A 391 -12.10 -17.16 -14.83
N ARG A 392 -12.89 -16.67 -13.86
CA ARG A 392 -12.82 -17.07 -12.45
C ARG A 392 -13.00 -18.58 -12.31
N ASP A 393 -14.02 -19.15 -12.93
CA ASP A 393 -14.31 -20.59 -12.85
C ASP A 393 -13.18 -21.41 -13.50
N GLY A 394 -12.56 -20.90 -14.57
CA GLY A 394 -11.35 -21.47 -15.15
C GLY A 394 -10.15 -21.48 -14.19
N VAL A 395 -9.96 -20.41 -13.41
CA VAL A 395 -8.93 -20.34 -12.35
C VAL A 395 -9.25 -21.32 -11.22
N PHE A 396 -10.51 -21.41 -10.77
CA PHE A 396 -10.92 -22.38 -9.75
C PHE A 396 -10.67 -23.82 -10.20
N MET A 397 -11.02 -24.16 -11.45
CA MET A 397 -10.72 -25.47 -12.02
C MET A 397 -9.22 -25.79 -12.04
N LEU A 398 -8.38 -24.79 -12.33
CA LEU A 398 -6.93 -24.97 -12.31
C LEU A 398 -6.44 -25.28 -10.89
N CYS A 399 -6.91 -24.54 -9.89
CA CYS A 399 -6.57 -24.76 -8.49
C CYS A 399 -7.03 -26.13 -7.99
N GLU A 400 -8.24 -26.57 -8.35
CA GLU A 400 -8.74 -27.91 -8.03
C GLU A 400 -7.83 -28.99 -8.61
N LYS A 401 -7.46 -28.88 -9.90
CA LYS A 401 -6.64 -29.88 -10.58
C LYS A 401 -5.20 -29.96 -10.07
N LEU A 402 -4.62 -28.83 -9.67
CA LEU A 402 -3.23 -28.77 -9.23
C LEU A 402 -3.07 -29.03 -7.74
N TYR A 403 -4.04 -28.60 -6.93
CA TYR A 403 -3.90 -28.52 -5.48
C TYR A 403 -5.06 -29.16 -4.70
N GLY A 404 -6.07 -29.73 -5.37
CA GLY A 404 -7.24 -30.32 -4.69
C GLY A 404 -8.20 -29.31 -4.03
N LEU A 405 -7.97 -28.02 -4.21
CA LEU A 405 -8.74 -26.94 -3.59
C LEU A 405 -10.04 -26.67 -4.34
N THR A 406 -11.16 -26.61 -3.62
CA THR A 406 -12.47 -26.20 -4.17
C THR A 406 -12.97 -24.91 -3.54
N PHE A 407 -13.83 -24.18 -4.26
CA PHE A 407 -14.26 -22.84 -3.90
C PHE A 407 -15.78 -22.78 -3.80
N LYS A 408 -16.28 -22.28 -2.68
CA LYS A 408 -17.72 -22.14 -2.43
C LYS A 408 -18.05 -20.70 -2.05
N GLU A 409 -18.87 -20.04 -2.84
CA GLU A 409 -19.34 -18.68 -2.50
C GLU A 409 -20.08 -18.71 -1.16
N ASN A 410 -19.70 -17.81 -0.25
CA ASN A 410 -20.35 -17.66 1.06
C ASN A 410 -20.82 -16.22 1.27
N LYS A 411 -22.12 -16.03 1.08
CA LYS A 411 -22.83 -14.74 1.24
C LYS A 411 -23.04 -14.32 2.70
N ASN A 412 -22.71 -15.19 3.66
CA ASN A 412 -22.78 -14.86 5.09
C ASN A 412 -21.49 -14.18 5.58
N ILE A 413 -20.44 -14.14 4.76
CA ILE A 413 -19.23 -13.38 5.06
C ILE A 413 -19.51 -11.90 4.74
N PRO A 414 -19.35 -10.98 5.71
CA PRO A 414 -19.53 -9.56 5.44
C PRO A 414 -18.45 -9.06 4.49
N VAL A 415 -18.83 -8.22 3.55
CA VAL A 415 -17.95 -7.63 2.53
C VAL A 415 -17.90 -6.12 2.68
N TYR A 416 -16.77 -5.52 2.32
CA TYR A 416 -16.56 -4.07 2.39
C TYR A 416 -17.18 -3.30 1.22
N ASN A 417 -17.43 -3.97 0.09
CA ASN A 417 -18.01 -3.37 -1.10
C ASN A 417 -19.12 -4.28 -1.66
N PRO A 418 -20.26 -3.73 -2.13
CA PRO A 418 -21.36 -4.53 -2.69
C PRO A 418 -21.00 -5.40 -3.90
N GLU A 419 -19.93 -5.07 -4.64
CA GLU A 419 -19.45 -5.85 -5.78
C GLU A 419 -18.46 -6.96 -5.38
N ALA A 420 -18.00 -6.97 -4.12
CA ALA A 420 -17.10 -8.00 -3.64
C ALA A 420 -17.83 -9.33 -3.43
N VAL A 421 -17.14 -10.43 -3.75
CA VAL A 421 -17.68 -11.80 -3.61
C VAL A 421 -16.72 -12.63 -2.76
N ALA A 422 -17.24 -13.18 -1.66
CA ALA A 422 -16.46 -13.99 -0.73
C ALA A 422 -16.59 -15.49 -1.06
N TYR A 423 -15.47 -16.21 -1.02
CA TYR A 423 -15.38 -17.65 -1.24
C TYR A 423 -14.72 -18.34 -0.04
N GLU A 424 -15.32 -19.43 0.42
CA GLU A 424 -14.64 -20.43 1.26
C GLU A 424 -13.74 -21.27 0.37
N VAL A 425 -12.50 -21.49 0.81
CA VAL A 425 -11.56 -22.41 0.17
C VAL A 425 -11.55 -23.70 0.98
N ILE A 426 -11.86 -24.81 0.31
CA ILE A 426 -11.97 -26.13 0.92
C ILE A 426 -10.85 -27.00 0.38
N ASP A 427 -10.02 -27.51 1.29
CA ASP A 427 -9.02 -28.52 0.98
C ASP A 427 -9.65 -29.91 1.03
N ASN A 428 -9.56 -30.66 -0.07
CA ASN A 428 -10.09 -32.01 -0.18
C ASN A 428 -9.01 -33.10 -0.09
N GLY A 429 -7.73 -32.76 0.18
CA GLY A 429 -6.66 -33.75 0.29
C GLY A 429 -5.27 -33.19 0.56
#